data_AF-A0A853GHP0-F1
#
_entry.id   AF-A0A853GHP0-F1
#
_cell.length_a   1.000
_cell.length_b   1.000
_cell.length_c   1.000
_cell.angle_alpha   90.00
_cell.angle_beta   90.00
_cell.angle_gamma   90.00
#
_symmetry.space_group_name_H-M   'P 1'
#
loop_
_entity.id
_entity.type
_entity.pdbx_description
1 polymer ?
#
loop_
_entity_poly.entity_id
_entity_poly.type
_entity_poly.pdbx_seq_one_letter_code
_entity_poly.pdbx_strand_id
1 'polypeptide(L)'
;MYRGAGQNDVQAICIFTVQVDERIDDAGRLLHGPALKLCTVKVGETVRGRKIGELFLRAAFQYATSHQCAHIFLHANATQQDHLTSLLEDFGFYRGGVYEGDAVFVKDHPVHAPAVPMPPFEYVRRYYPHYNSGIDVRKFIVPIQPRYHDILFPDCTAPGRTLPANHPRQHVGNAIKLAYLSNAPSNRPRPGDVVLFYRSRDQQAITTLGVVERYEAHTSAEQIAQLVSRRTVYSMIQIADMAKRTTKVMLFRLIQNFEHPVTYNQLQRRLRVVRGHPQSITEITDESFSRILRAADR
;
A
#
# COMPACT_ATOMS: atom_id res chain seq x y z
N MET A 1 12.48 -11.42 9.07
CA MET A 1 13.37 -12.21 8.17
C MET A 1 12.56 -12.77 7.02
N TYR A 2 13.13 -12.90 5.83
CA TYR A 2 12.50 -13.50 4.65
C TYR A 2 13.33 -14.72 4.19
N ARG A 3 12.65 -15.85 3.99
CA ARG A 3 13.23 -17.09 3.46
C ARG A 3 12.58 -17.44 2.13
N GLY A 4 13.37 -17.99 1.22
CA GLY A 4 12.88 -18.44 -0.08
C GLY A 4 11.99 -19.68 0.03
N ALA A 5 11.14 -19.87 -0.97
CA ALA A 5 10.40 -21.11 -1.19
C ALA A 5 11.32 -22.34 -1.09
N GLY A 6 11.13 -23.20 -0.08
CA GLY A 6 11.88 -24.45 0.06
C GLY A 6 13.37 -24.27 0.43
N GLN A 7 13.79 -23.09 0.89
CA GLN A 7 15.17 -22.84 1.34
C GLN A 7 15.22 -22.49 2.82
N ASN A 8 16.15 -23.10 3.55
CA ASN A 8 16.40 -22.77 4.97
C ASN A 8 17.19 -21.47 5.15
N ASP A 9 17.82 -20.98 4.07
CA ASP A 9 18.68 -19.81 4.08
C ASP A 9 17.88 -18.50 4.09
N VAL A 10 18.38 -17.54 4.87
CA VAL A 10 17.82 -16.19 4.94
C VAL A 10 18.21 -15.43 3.68
N GLN A 11 17.24 -15.17 2.82
CA GLN A 11 17.45 -14.47 1.55
C GLN A 11 17.32 -12.95 1.70
N ALA A 12 16.63 -12.47 2.74
CA ALA A 12 16.61 -11.06 3.09
C ALA A 12 16.29 -10.86 4.58
N ILE A 13 16.78 -9.75 5.14
CA ILE A 13 16.54 -9.40 6.54
C ILE A 13 16.35 -7.89 6.69
N CYS A 14 15.38 -7.54 7.53
CA CYS A 14 15.24 -6.21 8.10
C CYS A 14 15.27 -6.36 9.62
N ILE A 15 16.16 -5.60 10.26
CA ILE A 15 16.25 -5.50 11.73
C ILE A 15 15.93 -4.07 12.08
N PHE A 16 15.02 -3.89 13.04
CA PHE A 16 14.65 -2.59 13.55
C PHE A 16 14.57 -2.60 15.07
N THR A 17 14.79 -1.45 15.67
CA THR A 17 14.71 -1.24 17.12
C THR A 17 14.08 0.10 17.42
N VAL A 18 13.30 0.17 18.50
CA VAL A 18 12.83 1.46 19.03
C VAL A 18 13.98 2.11 19.79
N GLN A 19 14.18 3.40 19.57
CA GLN A 19 15.07 4.27 20.32
C GLN A 19 14.30 5.50 20.77
N VAL A 20 14.74 6.17 21.83
CA VAL A 20 14.06 7.35 22.38
C VAL A 20 15.08 8.48 22.46
N ASP A 21 14.71 9.65 21.93
CA ASP A 21 15.56 10.84 21.95
C ASP A 21 16.95 10.60 21.33
N GLU A 22 16.99 9.81 20.26
CA GLU A 22 18.24 9.39 19.60
C GLU A 22 18.84 10.54 18.78
N ARG A 23 20.16 10.71 18.89
CA ARG A 23 20.95 11.53 17.97
C ARG A 23 21.14 10.79 16.64
N ILE A 24 20.65 11.36 15.55
CA ILE A 24 20.61 10.68 14.25
C ILE A 24 21.71 11.08 13.27
N ASP A 25 22.42 12.17 13.52
CA ASP A 25 23.45 12.71 12.62
C ASP A 25 24.66 13.29 13.38
N ASP A 26 25.73 13.59 12.63
CA ASP A 26 26.99 14.14 13.14
C ASP A 26 26.84 15.58 13.65
N ALA A 27 25.78 16.29 13.22
CA ALA A 27 25.48 17.66 13.62
C ALA A 27 24.74 17.75 14.97
N GLY A 28 24.42 16.63 15.60
CA GLY A 28 23.72 16.63 16.89
C GLY A 28 22.21 16.67 16.79
N ARG A 29 21.61 16.47 15.61
CA ARG A 29 20.17 16.46 15.44
C ARG A 29 19.56 15.29 16.21
N LEU A 30 18.51 15.58 16.95
CA LEU A 30 17.80 14.64 17.81
C LEU A 30 16.38 14.42 17.28
N LEU A 31 15.91 13.17 17.30
CA LEU A 31 14.51 12.84 17.06
C LEU A 31 13.82 12.66 18.41
N HIS A 32 12.93 13.60 18.75
CA HIS A 32 12.24 13.59 20.04
C HIS A 32 11.21 12.45 20.12
N GLY A 33 11.17 11.79 21.28
CA GLY A 33 10.25 10.69 21.56
C GLY A 33 10.66 9.37 20.88
N PRO A 34 9.76 8.36 20.87
CA PRO A 34 10.09 7.06 20.31
C PRO A 34 10.26 7.11 18.79
N ALA A 35 11.37 6.58 18.29
CA ALA A 35 11.71 6.48 16.87
C ALA A 35 12.12 5.05 16.52
N LEU A 36 11.66 4.54 15.37
CA LEU A 36 12.05 3.23 14.88
C LEU A 36 13.30 3.35 13.97
N LYS A 37 14.44 2.85 14.42
CA LYS A 37 15.65 2.76 13.59
C LYS A 37 15.63 1.46 12.78
N LEU A 38 15.79 1.55 11.45
CA LEU A 38 16.05 0.38 10.61
C LEU A 38 17.57 0.14 10.56
N CYS A 39 18.07 -0.72 11.44
CA CYS A 39 19.51 -0.96 11.61
C CYS A 39 20.13 -1.75 10.46
N THR A 40 19.42 -2.74 9.95
CA THR A 40 19.90 -3.56 8.83
C THR A 40 18.79 -3.74 7.83
N VAL A 41 19.05 -3.39 6.57
CA VAL A 41 18.18 -3.73 5.44
C VAL A 41 19.04 -4.42 4.39
N LYS A 42 18.94 -5.73 4.29
CA LYS A 42 19.68 -6.53 3.31
C LYS A 42 18.74 -7.41 2.50
N VAL A 43 18.86 -7.32 1.17
CA VAL A 43 18.07 -8.11 0.22
C VAL A 43 19.04 -8.83 -0.70
N GLY A 44 19.05 -10.16 -0.62
CA GLY A 44 19.88 -11.01 -1.48
C GLY A 44 19.51 -10.88 -2.95
N GLU A 45 20.49 -11.09 -3.82
CA GLU A 45 20.33 -10.89 -5.27
C GLU A 45 19.25 -11.79 -5.88
N THR A 46 19.14 -13.02 -5.40
CA THR A 46 18.18 -14.03 -5.86
C THR A 46 16.71 -13.68 -5.61
N VAL A 47 16.45 -12.69 -4.73
CA VAL A 47 15.11 -12.21 -4.40
C VAL A 47 14.86 -10.76 -4.81
N ARG A 48 15.79 -10.14 -5.54
CA ARG A 48 15.61 -8.78 -6.06
C ARG A 48 14.37 -8.70 -6.96
N GLY A 49 13.65 -7.59 -6.79
CA GLY A 49 12.41 -7.32 -7.50
C GLY A 49 11.21 -8.20 -7.10
N ARG A 50 11.30 -9.00 -6.02
CA ARG A 50 10.12 -9.66 -5.40
C ARG A 50 9.38 -8.76 -4.41
N LYS A 51 9.56 -7.44 -4.52
CA LYS A 51 8.97 -6.42 -3.64
C LYS A 51 9.30 -6.57 -2.14
N ILE A 52 10.46 -7.17 -1.83
CA ILE A 52 10.92 -7.39 -0.46
C ILE A 52 11.15 -6.07 0.29
N GLY A 53 11.64 -5.03 -0.38
CA GLY A 53 11.77 -3.70 0.23
C GLY A 53 10.43 -3.14 0.71
N GLU A 54 9.37 -3.26 -0.10
CA GLU A 54 8.02 -2.84 0.30
C GLU A 54 7.47 -3.71 1.44
N LEU A 55 7.78 -5.02 1.46
CA LEU A 55 7.42 -5.90 2.57
C LEU A 55 8.07 -5.44 3.89
N PHE A 56 9.35 -5.07 3.85
CA PHE A 56 10.06 -4.56 5.03
C PHE A 56 9.52 -3.21 5.49
N LEU A 57 9.25 -2.29 4.57
CA LEU A 57 8.62 -1.03 4.92
C LEU A 57 7.22 -1.24 5.51
N ARG A 58 6.43 -2.15 4.96
CA ARG A 58 5.11 -2.51 5.52
C ARG A 58 5.21 -2.99 6.95
N ALA A 59 6.14 -3.91 7.22
CA ALA A 59 6.40 -4.42 8.57
C ALA A 59 6.90 -3.31 9.52
N ALA A 60 7.81 -2.45 9.05
CA ALA A 60 8.32 -1.32 9.82
C ALA A 60 7.21 -0.32 10.17
N PHE A 61 6.34 0.04 9.22
CA PHE A 61 5.22 0.95 9.47
C PHE A 61 4.24 0.36 10.49
N GLN A 62 3.88 -0.91 10.34
CA GLN A 62 3.00 -1.58 11.29
C GLN A 62 3.61 -1.61 12.70
N TYR A 63 4.89 -1.95 12.81
CA TYR A 63 5.60 -2.00 14.09
C TYR A 63 5.75 -0.61 14.73
N ALA A 64 6.08 0.41 13.93
CA ALA A 64 6.16 1.79 14.40
C ALA A 64 4.81 2.29 14.93
N THR A 65 3.71 2.00 14.21
CA THR A 65 2.35 2.36 14.65
C THR A 65 2.00 1.66 15.95
N SER A 66 2.29 0.36 16.10
CA SER A 66 1.95 -0.38 17.33
C SER A 66 2.76 0.06 18.55
N HIS A 67 3.95 0.65 18.35
CA HIS A 67 4.82 1.17 19.40
C HIS A 67 4.73 2.69 19.55
N GLN A 68 3.79 3.34 18.86
CA GLN A 68 3.57 4.79 18.90
C GLN A 68 4.85 5.60 18.60
N CYS A 69 5.71 5.08 17.71
CA CYS A 69 6.88 5.81 17.26
C CYS A 69 6.43 7.06 16.49
N ALA A 70 7.05 8.20 16.75
CA ALA A 70 6.81 9.45 16.02
C ALA A 70 7.60 9.54 14.70
N HIS A 71 8.69 8.76 14.60
CA HIS A 71 9.61 8.78 13.47
C HIS A 71 10.08 7.38 13.10
N ILE A 72 10.49 7.23 11.84
CA ILE A 72 11.24 6.06 11.35
C ILE A 72 12.46 6.58 10.63
N PHE A 73 13.64 6.02 10.89
CA PHE A 73 14.86 6.49 10.25
C PHE A 73 15.87 5.38 9.99
N LEU A 74 16.83 5.66 9.12
CA LEU A 74 17.96 4.79 8.83
C LEU A 74 19.13 5.56 8.23
N HIS A 75 20.29 4.92 8.28
CA HIS A 75 21.50 5.33 7.58
C HIS A 75 21.63 4.51 6.31
N ALA A 76 21.88 5.18 5.19
CA ALA A 76 22.04 4.52 3.90
C ALA A 76 23.12 5.21 3.06
N ASN A 77 23.93 4.41 2.39
CA ASN A 77 24.92 4.91 1.47
C ASN A 77 24.24 5.29 0.14
N ALA A 78 24.09 6.60 -0.09
CA ALA A 78 23.25 7.10 -1.17
C ALA A 78 23.79 6.81 -2.58
N THR A 79 25.07 6.42 -2.74
CA THR A 79 25.67 6.09 -4.04
C THR A 79 25.72 4.60 -4.32
N GLN A 80 25.76 3.76 -3.27
CA GLN A 80 25.78 2.31 -3.42
C GLN A 80 24.38 1.69 -3.34
N GLN A 81 23.40 2.43 -2.82
CA GLN A 81 22.07 1.91 -2.47
C GLN A 81 20.93 2.66 -3.18
N ASP A 82 21.11 3.09 -4.43
CA ASP A 82 20.14 3.86 -5.22
C ASP A 82 18.71 3.29 -5.22
N HIS A 83 18.58 1.96 -5.24
CA HIS A 83 17.28 1.29 -5.22
C HIS A 83 16.58 1.44 -3.87
N LEU A 84 17.33 1.44 -2.77
CA LEU A 84 16.80 1.64 -1.42
C LEU A 84 16.44 3.11 -1.22
N THR A 85 17.31 4.05 -1.62
CA THR A 85 17.04 5.49 -1.49
C THR A 85 15.80 5.90 -2.28
N SER A 86 15.70 5.46 -3.54
CA SER A 86 14.50 5.70 -4.37
C SER A 86 13.23 5.13 -3.72
N LEU A 87 13.32 3.93 -3.13
CA LEU A 87 12.19 3.32 -2.43
C LEU A 87 11.79 4.13 -1.19
N LEU A 88 12.75 4.59 -0.39
CA LEU A 88 12.50 5.39 0.80
C LEU A 88 11.80 6.71 0.45
N GLU A 89 12.30 7.44 -0.55
CA GLU A 89 11.71 8.69 -1.04
C GLU A 89 10.28 8.48 -1.57
N ASP A 90 10.06 7.37 -2.28
CA ASP A 90 8.74 6.94 -2.75
C ASP A 90 7.75 6.70 -1.60
N PHE A 91 8.23 6.38 -0.40
CA PHE A 91 7.46 6.23 0.83
C PHE A 91 7.58 7.42 1.78
N GLY A 92 8.04 8.57 1.27
CA GLY A 92 8.01 9.85 1.98
C GLY A 92 9.11 10.01 3.03
N PHE A 93 10.17 9.20 2.98
CA PHE A 93 11.40 9.54 3.69
C PHE A 93 12.07 10.73 3.00
N TYR A 94 12.74 11.57 3.79
CA TYR A 94 13.56 12.67 3.31
C TYR A 94 14.97 12.56 3.89
N ARG A 95 15.96 13.12 3.19
CA ARG A 95 17.33 13.21 3.68
C ARG A 95 17.42 14.25 4.80
N GLY A 96 17.71 13.80 6.02
CA GLY A 96 17.69 14.59 7.24
C GLY A 96 19.06 15.01 7.79
N GLY A 97 20.15 14.45 7.26
CA GLY A 97 21.51 14.68 7.75
C GLY A 97 22.54 13.71 7.15
N VAL A 98 23.72 13.68 7.75
CA VAL A 98 24.83 12.74 7.46
C VAL A 98 25.34 12.16 8.78
N TYR A 99 25.60 10.86 8.79
CA TYR A 99 26.18 10.15 9.93
C TYR A 99 27.31 9.26 9.42
N GLU A 100 28.54 9.51 9.86
CA GLU A 100 29.73 8.71 9.49
C GLU A 100 29.88 8.53 7.96
N GLY A 101 29.54 9.56 7.19
CA GLY A 101 29.60 9.57 5.72
C GLY A 101 28.37 9.01 5.00
N ASP A 102 27.47 8.31 5.70
CA ASP A 102 26.20 7.83 5.15
C ASP A 102 25.09 8.88 5.26
N ALA A 103 24.14 8.85 4.33
CA ALA A 103 22.98 9.73 4.37
C ALA A 103 21.96 9.23 5.41
N VAL A 104 21.46 10.16 6.22
CA VAL A 104 20.39 9.89 7.19
C VAL A 104 19.06 10.12 6.50
N PHE A 105 18.24 9.07 6.39
CA PHE A 105 16.86 9.17 5.88
C PHE A 105 15.88 9.11 7.04
N VAL A 106 14.95 10.06 7.08
CA VAL A 106 13.95 10.19 8.15
C VAL A 106 12.56 10.25 7.53
N LYS A 107 11.59 9.62 8.17
CA LYS A 107 10.17 9.72 7.85
C LYS A 107 9.39 10.12 9.09
N ASP A 108 8.52 11.12 8.92
CA ASP A 108 7.51 11.47 9.89
C ASP A 108 6.47 10.34 9.99
N HIS A 109 6.25 9.82 11.19
CA HIS A 109 5.27 8.78 11.48
C HIS A 109 4.43 9.18 12.70
N PRO A 110 3.67 10.26 12.62
CA PRO A 110 2.95 10.78 13.79
C PRO A 110 1.93 9.75 14.29
N VAL A 111 1.77 9.65 15.61
CA VAL A 111 0.81 8.72 16.25
C VAL A 111 -0.63 9.01 15.79
N HIS A 112 -0.94 10.30 15.64
CA HIS A 112 -2.23 10.76 15.12
C HIS A 112 -2.06 11.41 13.75
N ALA A 113 -3.09 11.29 12.91
CA ALA A 113 -3.13 11.92 11.61
C ALA A 113 -2.95 13.44 11.74
N PRO A 114 -1.91 14.05 11.15
CA PRO A 114 -1.65 15.47 11.29
C PRO A 114 -2.68 16.32 10.51
N ALA A 115 -3.22 17.36 11.14
CA ALA A 115 -4.16 18.28 10.50
C ALA A 115 -3.42 19.33 9.65
N VAL A 116 -2.73 18.89 8.60
CA VAL A 116 -1.92 19.75 7.72
C VAL A 116 -2.55 19.83 6.32
N PRO A 117 -2.81 21.03 5.78
CA PRO A 117 -3.30 21.18 4.42
C PRO A 117 -2.23 20.72 3.42
N MET A 118 -2.53 19.66 2.67
CA MET A 118 -1.63 19.06 1.70
C MET A 118 -2.44 18.35 0.61
N PRO A 119 -1.96 18.29 -0.65
CA PRO A 119 -2.57 17.44 -1.67
C PRO A 119 -2.75 16.00 -1.14
N PRO A 120 -3.93 15.37 -1.28
CA PRO A 120 -4.24 14.12 -0.61
C PRO A 120 -3.25 12.97 -0.91
N PHE A 121 -2.71 12.92 -2.14
CA PHE A 121 -1.68 11.93 -2.49
C PHE A 121 -0.33 12.20 -1.79
N GLU A 122 0.11 13.45 -1.74
CA GLU A 122 1.33 13.81 -1.00
C GLU A 122 1.18 13.55 0.51
N TYR A 123 -0.03 13.76 1.04
CA TYR A 123 -0.35 13.47 2.43
C TYR A 123 -0.14 11.98 2.75
N VAL A 124 -0.72 11.07 1.96
CA VAL A 124 -0.52 9.63 2.19
C VAL A 124 0.93 9.21 1.95
N ARG A 125 1.64 9.81 0.97
CA ARG A 125 3.06 9.53 0.76
C ARG A 125 3.88 9.90 2.00
N ARG A 126 3.68 11.10 2.53
CA ARG A 126 4.42 11.63 3.67
C ARG A 126 4.07 10.93 4.99
N TYR A 127 2.79 10.69 5.25
CA TYR A 127 2.31 10.23 6.57
C TYR A 127 1.77 8.80 6.58
N TYR A 128 2.01 7.99 5.54
CA TYR A 128 1.63 6.57 5.52
C TYR A 128 1.89 5.88 6.88
N PRO A 129 0.92 5.12 7.43
CA PRO A 129 -0.33 4.69 6.82
C PRO A 129 -1.50 5.69 6.92
N HIS A 130 -1.29 6.89 7.47
CA HIS A 130 -2.34 7.92 7.49
C HIS A 130 -2.67 8.37 6.07
N TYR A 131 -3.96 8.61 5.84
CA TYR A 131 -4.47 9.11 4.57
C TYR A 131 -5.50 10.22 4.82
N ASN A 132 -5.64 11.11 3.85
CA ASN A 132 -6.69 12.13 3.91
C ASN A 132 -8.00 11.50 3.43
N SER A 133 -9.05 11.66 4.23
CA SER A 133 -10.42 11.24 3.89
C SER A 133 -11.46 12.34 4.11
N GLY A 134 -11.01 13.60 4.23
CA GLY A 134 -11.88 14.75 4.41
C GLY A 134 -12.87 14.95 3.25
N ILE A 135 -13.78 15.90 3.41
CA ILE A 135 -14.92 16.10 2.50
C ILE A 135 -14.53 16.33 1.02
N ASP A 136 -13.36 16.92 0.78
CA ASP A 136 -12.85 17.21 -0.57
C ASP A 136 -12.23 15.98 -1.27
N VAL A 137 -12.01 14.89 -0.54
CA VAL A 137 -11.50 13.63 -1.09
C VAL A 137 -12.68 12.78 -1.55
N ARG A 138 -12.66 12.30 -2.81
CA ARG A 138 -13.71 11.42 -3.31
C ARG A 138 -13.50 10.01 -2.81
N LYS A 139 -14.61 9.29 -2.61
CA LYS A 139 -14.59 7.91 -2.14
C LYS A 139 -15.30 7.01 -3.14
N PHE A 140 -14.70 5.86 -3.45
CA PHE A 140 -15.25 4.92 -4.42
C PHE A 140 -15.32 3.50 -3.87
N ILE A 141 -16.36 2.77 -4.23
CA ILE A 141 -16.43 1.32 -4.12
C ILE A 141 -15.95 0.71 -5.45
N VAL A 142 -14.96 -0.18 -5.38
CA VAL A 142 -14.35 -0.86 -6.53
C VAL A 142 -14.66 -2.36 -6.46
N PRO A 143 -15.53 -2.91 -7.31
CA PRO A 143 -15.79 -4.34 -7.31
C PRO A 143 -14.61 -5.13 -7.87
N ILE A 144 -14.24 -6.21 -7.20
CA ILE A 144 -13.16 -7.11 -7.61
C ILE A 144 -13.63 -8.56 -7.57
N GLN A 145 -13.22 -9.36 -8.56
CA GLN A 145 -13.54 -10.79 -8.59
C GLN A 145 -12.65 -11.56 -7.61
N PRO A 146 -13.16 -12.65 -7.00
CA PRO A 146 -12.45 -13.47 -6.02
C PRO A 146 -11.01 -13.82 -6.42
N ARG A 147 -10.84 -14.37 -7.63
CA ARG A 147 -9.54 -14.77 -8.17
C ARG A 147 -8.48 -13.67 -8.26
N TYR A 148 -8.89 -12.41 -8.38
CA TYR A 148 -7.97 -11.25 -8.41
C TYR A 148 -7.75 -10.69 -7.01
N HIS A 149 -8.80 -10.73 -6.19
CA HIS A 149 -8.77 -10.35 -4.79
C HIS A 149 -7.78 -11.21 -4.00
N ASP A 150 -7.80 -12.54 -4.19
CA ASP A 150 -6.88 -13.48 -3.54
C ASP A 150 -5.40 -13.19 -3.82
N ILE A 151 -5.10 -12.55 -4.97
CA ILE A 151 -3.73 -12.24 -5.38
C ILE A 151 -3.32 -10.83 -4.94
N LEU A 152 -4.23 -9.85 -5.01
CA LEU A 152 -3.97 -8.47 -4.55
C LEU A 152 -3.90 -8.39 -3.03
N PHE A 153 -4.77 -9.14 -2.34
CA PHE A 153 -4.98 -9.06 -0.90
C PHE A 153 -4.95 -10.46 -0.27
N PRO A 154 -3.84 -11.21 -0.41
CA PRO A 154 -3.76 -12.57 0.15
C PRO A 154 -3.94 -12.61 1.67
N ASP A 155 -3.55 -11.53 2.35
CA ASP A 155 -3.71 -11.40 3.80
C ASP A 155 -5.19 -11.32 4.25
N CYS A 156 -6.13 -11.00 3.34
CA CYS A 156 -7.58 -11.01 3.64
C CYS A 156 -8.17 -12.42 3.73
N THR A 157 -7.67 -13.37 2.93
CA THR A 157 -8.26 -14.72 2.86
C THR A 157 -7.68 -15.67 3.88
N ALA A 158 -6.41 -15.47 4.22
CA ALA A 158 -5.76 -16.21 5.28
C ALA A 158 -4.68 -15.32 5.92
N PRO A 159 -5.00 -14.61 7.02
CA PRO A 159 -4.05 -13.80 7.75
C PRO A 159 -2.77 -14.59 8.06
N GLY A 160 -1.61 -14.05 7.67
CA GLY A 160 -0.32 -14.71 7.87
C GLY A 160 0.03 -15.81 6.86
N ARG A 161 -0.84 -16.14 5.90
CA ARG A 161 -0.50 -17.00 4.75
C ARG A 161 -0.26 -16.16 3.52
N THR A 162 0.97 -16.24 3.00
CA THR A 162 1.29 -15.73 1.67
C THR A 162 0.73 -16.68 0.60
N LEU A 163 0.60 -16.17 -0.63
CA LEU A 163 0.41 -17.03 -1.81
C LEU A 163 1.43 -18.18 -1.82
N PRO A 164 1.08 -19.36 -2.38
CA PRO A 164 2.01 -20.47 -2.49
C PRO A 164 3.34 -20.02 -3.06
N ALA A 165 4.43 -20.61 -2.56
CA ALA A 165 5.78 -20.16 -2.85
C ALA A 165 6.14 -20.24 -4.36
N ASN A 166 5.45 -21.12 -5.09
CA ASN A 166 5.59 -21.29 -6.54
C ASN A 166 4.57 -20.47 -7.35
N HIS A 167 3.74 -19.66 -6.70
CA HIS A 167 2.76 -18.83 -7.40
C HIS A 167 3.48 -17.71 -8.16
N PRO A 168 3.24 -17.54 -9.48
CA PRO A 168 4.01 -16.62 -10.32
C PRO A 168 3.90 -15.15 -9.89
N ARG A 169 2.87 -14.84 -9.09
CA ARG A 169 2.58 -13.50 -8.56
C ARG A 169 2.67 -13.41 -7.05
N GLN A 170 3.41 -14.31 -6.39
CA GLN A 170 3.59 -14.28 -4.93
C GLN A 170 4.10 -12.90 -4.45
N HIS A 171 4.98 -12.27 -5.23
CA HIS A 171 5.55 -10.96 -4.94
C HIS A 171 4.53 -9.82 -4.85
N VAL A 172 3.33 -9.96 -5.42
CA VAL A 172 2.30 -8.90 -5.37
C VAL A 172 1.79 -8.72 -3.94
N GLY A 173 1.61 -9.81 -3.19
CA GLY A 173 1.18 -9.75 -1.79
C GLY A 173 2.16 -9.05 -0.86
N ASN A 174 3.42 -8.88 -1.26
CA ASN A 174 4.45 -8.16 -0.51
C ASN A 174 4.36 -6.64 -0.68
N ALA A 175 3.67 -6.16 -1.73
CA ALA A 175 3.68 -4.75 -2.11
C ALA A 175 2.68 -3.93 -1.29
N ILE A 176 3.01 -2.66 -1.09
CA ILE A 176 2.04 -1.64 -0.67
C ILE A 176 1.47 -0.97 -1.93
N LYS A 177 2.32 -0.76 -2.95
CA LYS A 177 1.96 -0.14 -4.23
C LYS A 177 1.45 -1.22 -5.19
N LEU A 178 0.14 -1.22 -5.43
CA LEU A 178 -0.58 -2.23 -6.20
C LEU A 178 -1.25 -1.63 -7.44
N ALA A 179 -1.63 -2.48 -8.38
CA ALA A 179 -2.31 -2.11 -9.62
C ALA A 179 -3.58 -2.94 -9.84
N TYR A 180 -4.70 -2.26 -10.09
CA TYR A 180 -5.97 -2.86 -10.49
C TYR A 180 -6.34 -2.41 -11.90
N LEU A 181 -6.75 -3.36 -12.74
CA LEU A 181 -7.15 -3.12 -14.13
C LEU A 181 -8.65 -3.30 -14.28
N SER A 182 -9.29 -2.43 -15.05
CA SER A 182 -10.70 -2.60 -15.39
C SER A 182 -11.03 -1.98 -16.74
N ASN A 183 -12.04 -2.52 -17.42
CA ASN A 183 -12.65 -1.86 -18.58
C ASN A 183 -13.85 -1.00 -18.16
N ALA A 184 -13.85 -0.50 -16.92
CA ALA A 184 -14.92 0.34 -16.42
C ALA A 184 -15.00 1.66 -17.22
N PRO A 185 -16.21 2.17 -17.49
CA PRO A 185 -16.36 3.41 -18.27
C PRO A 185 -15.95 4.66 -17.50
N SER A 186 -15.88 4.60 -16.17
CA SER A 186 -15.58 5.75 -15.30
C SER A 186 -14.13 6.22 -15.46
N ASN A 187 -13.95 7.54 -15.59
CA ASN A 187 -12.67 8.25 -15.54
C ASN A 187 -12.54 9.15 -14.30
N ARG A 188 -13.35 8.88 -13.26
CA ARG A 188 -13.53 9.80 -12.13
C ARG A 188 -12.41 9.79 -11.09
N PRO A 189 -11.82 8.64 -10.70
CA PRO A 189 -10.79 8.61 -9.66
C PRO A 189 -9.59 9.48 -10.00
N ARG A 190 -9.03 10.15 -8.99
CA ARG A 190 -7.86 11.03 -9.07
C ARG A 190 -6.82 10.63 -8.01
N PRO A 191 -5.54 11.02 -8.17
CA PRO A 191 -4.54 10.80 -7.13
C PRO A 191 -5.00 11.34 -5.77
N GLY A 192 -4.93 10.48 -4.75
CA GLY A 192 -5.32 10.78 -3.39
C GLY A 192 -6.77 10.44 -3.03
N ASP A 193 -7.61 10.07 -4.00
CA ASP A 193 -8.96 9.57 -3.71
C ASP A 193 -8.92 8.22 -2.98
N VAL A 194 -9.95 7.96 -2.17
CA VAL A 194 -10.07 6.72 -1.39
C VAL A 194 -10.85 5.67 -2.18
N VAL A 195 -10.36 4.44 -2.17
CA VAL A 195 -11.02 3.28 -2.78
C VAL A 195 -11.26 2.18 -1.77
N LEU A 196 -12.46 1.62 -1.81
CA LEU A 196 -12.90 0.49 -1.01
C LEU A 196 -13.14 -0.71 -1.93
N PHE A 197 -12.33 -1.76 -1.80
CA PHE A 197 -12.46 -2.95 -2.64
C PHE A 197 -13.56 -3.88 -2.11
N TYR A 198 -14.55 -4.13 -2.98
CA TYR A 198 -15.67 -5.01 -2.73
C TYR A 198 -15.44 -6.36 -3.43
N ARG A 199 -15.23 -7.43 -2.67
CA ARG A 199 -15.09 -8.80 -3.20
C ARG A 199 -16.46 -9.30 -3.66
N SER A 200 -16.59 -9.48 -4.96
CA SER A 200 -17.84 -9.88 -5.61
C SER A 200 -18.04 -11.40 -5.63
N ARG A 201 -19.26 -11.85 -5.97
CA ARG A 201 -19.68 -13.25 -6.14
C ARG A 201 -19.76 -14.06 -4.85
N ASP A 202 -18.63 -14.33 -4.20
CA ASP A 202 -18.56 -15.21 -3.03
C ASP A 202 -18.83 -14.45 -1.72
N GLN A 203 -17.85 -13.75 -1.17
CA GLN A 203 -17.91 -13.07 0.12
C GLN A 203 -18.89 -11.89 0.11
N GLN A 204 -19.04 -11.24 -1.04
CA GLN A 204 -19.95 -10.10 -1.23
C GLN A 204 -19.76 -9.03 -0.13
N ALA A 205 -18.53 -8.57 0.07
CA ALA A 205 -18.19 -7.64 1.15
C ALA A 205 -17.11 -6.65 0.75
N ILE A 206 -17.12 -5.46 1.36
CA ILE A 206 -15.96 -4.55 1.35
C ILE A 206 -14.92 -5.12 2.31
N THR A 207 -13.69 -5.28 1.81
CA THR A 207 -12.62 -6.01 2.51
C THR A 207 -11.35 -5.20 2.68
N THR A 208 -11.13 -4.19 1.84
CA THR A 208 -9.83 -3.52 1.76
C THR A 208 -10.01 -2.05 1.43
N LEU A 209 -9.18 -1.21 2.05
CA LEU A 209 -9.07 0.21 1.80
C LEU A 209 -7.73 0.53 1.13
N GLY A 210 -7.78 1.35 0.09
CA GLY A 210 -6.60 1.91 -0.56
C GLY A 210 -6.75 3.38 -0.91
N VAL A 211 -5.64 4.00 -1.31
CA VAL A 211 -5.60 5.38 -1.82
C VAL A 211 -5.02 5.38 -3.23
N VAL A 212 -5.69 6.05 -4.15
CA VAL A 212 -5.27 6.12 -5.55
C VAL A 212 -3.95 6.88 -5.66
N GLU A 213 -2.96 6.28 -6.32
CA GLU A 213 -1.70 6.91 -6.71
C GLU A 213 -1.82 7.51 -8.12
N ARG A 214 -2.42 6.77 -9.03
CA ARG A 214 -2.56 7.16 -10.44
C ARG A 214 -3.74 6.45 -11.07
N TYR A 215 -4.45 7.11 -11.97
CA TYR A 215 -5.58 6.52 -12.69
C TYR A 215 -5.57 6.94 -14.16
N GLU A 216 -5.29 6.00 -15.06
CA GLU A 216 -5.07 6.29 -16.48
C GLU A 216 -5.75 5.29 -17.40
N ALA A 217 -6.05 5.72 -18.62
CA ALA A 217 -6.69 4.90 -19.63
C ALA A 217 -5.72 4.61 -20.76
N HIS A 218 -5.57 3.32 -21.10
CA HIS A 218 -4.69 2.86 -22.16
C HIS A 218 -5.39 1.85 -23.05
N THR A 219 -4.96 1.76 -24.30
CA THR A 219 -5.36 0.74 -25.27
C THR A 219 -4.18 -0.14 -25.71
N SER A 220 -2.95 0.19 -25.34
CA SER A 220 -1.76 -0.62 -25.63
C SER A 220 -1.45 -1.54 -24.45
N ALA A 221 -1.31 -2.84 -24.74
CA ALA A 221 -0.92 -3.84 -23.76
C ALA A 221 0.50 -3.58 -23.23
N GLU A 222 1.40 -3.11 -24.09
CA GLU A 222 2.78 -2.77 -23.77
C GLU A 222 2.84 -1.61 -22.78
N GLN A 223 2.09 -0.53 -23.05
CA GLN A 223 2.01 0.62 -22.14
C GLN A 223 1.43 0.22 -20.78
N ILE A 224 0.35 -0.59 -20.77
CA ILE A 224 -0.25 -1.09 -19.53
C ILE A 224 0.77 -1.93 -18.76
N ALA A 225 1.44 -2.88 -19.42
CA ALA A 225 2.43 -3.76 -18.80
C ALA A 225 3.61 -2.97 -18.22
N GLN A 226 4.07 -1.94 -18.93
CA GLN A 226 5.15 -1.07 -18.47
C GLN A 226 4.72 -0.24 -17.24
N LEU A 227 3.50 0.30 -17.25
CA LEU A 227 2.94 1.10 -16.17
C LEU A 227 2.71 0.29 -14.89
N VAL A 228 2.11 -0.90 -15.02
CA VAL A 228 1.82 -1.73 -13.85
C VAL A 228 3.01 -2.54 -13.39
N SER A 229 3.90 -2.92 -14.30
CA SER A 229 5.11 -3.71 -14.01
C SER A 229 4.81 -4.88 -13.04
N ARG A 230 5.57 -5.01 -11.96
CA ARG A 230 5.40 -6.04 -10.92
C ARG A 230 4.34 -5.71 -9.85
N ARG A 231 3.42 -4.78 -10.12
CA ARG A 231 2.38 -4.31 -9.17
C ARG A 231 1.01 -4.93 -9.45
N THR A 232 0.86 -5.71 -10.52
CA THR A 232 -0.43 -6.19 -11.03
C THR A 232 -0.68 -7.68 -10.79
N VAL A 233 -1.97 -8.05 -10.72
CA VAL A 233 -2.41 -9.45 -10.64
C VAL A 233 -2.69 -10.10 -11.99
N TYR A 234 -2.69 -9.31 -13.07
CA TYR A 234 -3.02 -9.78 -14.41
C TYR A 234 -1.77 -10.33 -15.11
N SER A 235 -1.89 -11.47 -15.78
CA SER A 235 -0.83 -11.98 -16.67
C SER A 235 -0.72 -11.14 -17.94
N MET A 236 0.39 -11.24 -18.68
CA MET A 236 0.53 -10.53 -19.96
C MET A 236 -0.57 -10.90 -20.96
N ILE A 237 -0.99 -12.18 -20.99
CA ILE A 237 -2.12 -12.64 -21.82
C ILE A 237 -3.42 -11.94 -21.40
N GLN A 238 -3.67 -11.83 -20.09
CA GLN A 238 -4.86 -11.12 -19.59
C GLN A 238 -4.79 -9.63 -19.88
N ILE A 239 -3.63 -8.99 -19.74
CA ILE A 239 -3.42 -7.58 -20.09
C ILE A 239 -3.69 -7.36 -21.57
N ALA A 240 -3.15 -8.21 -22.44
CA ALA A 240 -3.37 -8.14 -23.88
C ALA A 240 -4.86 -8.31 -24.24
N ASP A 241 -5.57 -9.22 -23.59
CA ASP A 241 -7.01 -9.38 -23.78
C ASP A 241 -7.82 -8.16 -23.32
N MET A 242 -7.49 -7.61 -22.15
CA MET A 242 -8.14 -6.40 -21.64
C MET A 242 -7.90 -5.19 -22.54
N ALA A 243 -6.66 -5.04 -23.05
CA ALA A 243 -6.23 -3.94 -23.91
C ALA A 243 -6.96 -3.88 -25.27
N LYS A 244 -7.67 -4.95 -25.68
CA LYS A 244 -8.60 -4.93 -26.83
C LYS A 244 -9.70 -3.88 -26.68
N ARG A 245 -9.96 -3.42 -25.46
CA ARG A 245 -10.81 -2.28 -25.12
C ARG A 245 -9.98 -1.27 -24.34
N THR A 246 -10.46 -0.03 -24.29
CA THR A 246 -9.89 0.96 -23.37
C THR A 246 -9.88 0.39 -21.95
N THR A 247 -8.68 0.23 -21.40
CA THR A 247 -8.44 -0.34 -20.08
C THR A 247 -7.97 0.75 -19.15
N LYS A 248 -8.64 0.86 -18.01
CA LYS A 248 -8.26 1.73 -16.91
C LYS A 248 -7.26 1.03 -16.02
N VAL A 249 -6.15 1.70 -15.76
CA VAL A 249 -5.09 1.30 -14.86
C VAL A 249 -5.19 2.15 -13.60
N MET A 250 -5.52 1.52 -12.47
CA MET A 250 -5.51 2.15 -11.15
C MET A 250 -4.27 1.69 -10.39
N LEU A 251 -3.28 2.57 -10.26
CA LEU A 251 -2.22 2.40 -9.28
C LEU A 251 -2.71 2.94 -7.94
N PHE A 252 -2.51 2.20 -6.87
CA PHE A 252 -2.96 2.58 -5.54
C PHE A 252 -2.01 2.09 -4.45
N ARG A 253 -2.09 2.71 -3.27
CA ARG A 253 -1.44 2.27 -2.05
C ARG A 253 -2.44 1.55 -1.18
N LEU A 254 -2.16 0.30 -0.84
CA LEU A 254 -2.90 -0.45 0.16
C LEU A 254 -2.73 0.24 1.50
N ILE A 255 -3.83 0.60 2.17
CA ILE A 255 -3.78 1.15 3.53
C ILE A 255 -3.99 0.04 4.54
N GLN A 256 -5.10 -0.71 4.38
CA GLN A 256 -5.45 -1.79 5.29
C GLN A 256 -6.46 -2.74 4.69
N ASN A 257 -6.42 -3.97 5.18
CA ASN A 257 -7.48 -4.95 5.05
C ASN A 257 -8.36 -4.88 6.30
N PHE A 258 -9.67 -4.98 6.15
CA PHE A 258 -10.61 -4.95 7.26
C PHE A 258 -10.68 -6.32 7.94
N GLU A 259 -10.45 -6.35 9.25
CA GLU A 259 -10.67 -7.52 10.10
C GLU A 259 -12.14 -7.93 10.12
N HIS A 260 -13.03 -6.93 10.04
CA HIS A 260 -14.48 -7.11 9.91
C HIS A 260 -14.97 -6.60 8.54
N PRO A 261 -14.94 -7.43 7.49
CA PRO A 261 -15.46 -7.07 6.18
C PRO A 261 -16.94 -6.64 6.23
N VAL A 262 -17.27 -5.55 5.55
CA VAL A 262 -18.64 -5.01 5.54
C VAL A 262 -19.43 -5.68 4.43
N THR A 263 -20.31 -6.61 4.82
CA THR A 263 -21.11 -7.44 3.92
C THR A 263 -22.12 -6.64 3.11
N TYR A 264 -22.51 -7.17 1.96
CA TYR A 264 -23.55 -6.61 1.10
C TYR A 264 -24.87 -6.36 1.84
N ASN A 265 -25.27 -7.28 2.73
CA ASN A 265 -26.47 -7.12 3.53
C ASN A 265 -26.39 -5.89 4.46
N GLN A 266 -25.24 -5.67 5.10
CA GLN A 266 -24.99 -4.46 5.88
C GLN A 266 -25.03 -3.22 5.00
N LEU A 267 -24.32 -3.23 3.85
CA LEU A 267 -24.27 -2.09 2.93
C LEU A 267 -25.66 -1.69 2.41
N GLN A 268 -26.50 -2.66 2.06
CA GLN A 268 -27.81 -2.42 1.48
C GLN A 268 -28.87 -2.08 2.54
N ARG A 269 -29.00 -2.92 3.57
CA ARG A 269 -30.14 -2.84 4.51
C ARG A 269 -29.87 -1.94 5.70
N ARG A 270 -28.69 -2.05 6.31
CA ARG A 270 -28.35 -1.32 7.54
C ARG A 270 -27.80 0.06 7.24
N LEU A 271 -26.78 0.11 6.39
CA LEU A 271 -26.05 1.33 6.09
C LEU A 271 -26.69 2.12 4.94
N ARG A 272 -27.53 1.50 4.11
CA ARG A 272 -28.21 2.12 2.95
C ARG A 272 -27.24 2.85 2.01
N VAL A 273 -26.04 2.31 1.83
CA VAL A 273 -25.00 2.87 0.96
C VAL A 273 -25.20 2.46 -0.50
N VAL A 274 -25.71 1.24 -0.72
CA VAL A 274 -25.91 0.69 -2.07
C VAL A 274 -27.35 0.24 -2.26
N ARG A 275 -27.86 0.35 -3.49
CA ARG A 275 -29.20 -0.14 -3.87
C ARG A 275 -29.18 -1.58 -4.38
N GLY A 276 -28.04 -2.01 -4.90
CA GLY A 276 -27.80 -3.34 -5.45
C GLY A 276 -26.31 -3.69 -5.37
N HIS A 277 -25.94 -4.90 -5.78
CA HIS A 277 -24.55 -5.34 -5.78
C HIS A 277 -23.69 -4.41 -6.67
N PRO A 278 -22.57 -3.84 -6.15
CA PRO A 278 -21.67 -3.02 -6.97
C PRO A 278 -21.18 -3.76 -8.22
N GLN A 279 -21.47 -3.22 -9.40
CA GLN A 279 -21.06 -3.78 -10.71
C GLN A 279 -19.94 -2.97 -11.40
N SER A 280 -19.75 -1.72 -10.97
CA SER A 280 -18.72 -0.81 -11.50
C SER A 280 -18.12 0.03 -10.38
N ILE A 281 -17.04 0.74 -10.69
CA ILE A 281 -16.47 1.75 -9.80
C ILE A 281 -17.55 2.79 -9.51
N THR A 282 -17.98 2.90 -8.26
CA THR A 282 -19.13 3.70 -7.85
C THR A 282 -18.70 4.70 -6.79
N GLU A 283 -18.96 5.98 -7.02
CA GLU A 283 -18.69 7.05 -6.06
C GLU A 283 -19.69 7.01 -4.90
N ILE A 284 -19.24 7.23 -3.68
CA ILE A 284 -20.05 7.27 -2.47
C ILE A 284 -19.85 8.58 -1.71
N THR A 285 -20.85 8.97 -0.93
CA THR A 285 -20.78 10.17 -0.09
C THR A 285 -19.85 9.96 1.10
N ASP A 286 -19.36 11.06 1.67
CA ASP A 286 -18.57 11.06 2.90
C ASP A 286 -19.31 10.36 4.06
N GLU A 287 -20.59 10.67 4.23
CA GLU A 287 -21.45 10.03 5.24
C GLU A 287 -21.58 8.51 5.02
N SER A 288 -21.64 8.06 3.77
CA SER A 288 -21.67 6.62 3.44
C SER A 288 -20.33 5.98 3.77
N PHE A 289 -19.23 6.66 3.49
CA PHE A 289 -17.88 6.23 3.82
C PHE A 289 -17.68 6.10 5.33
N SER A 290 -18.08 7.10 6.13
CA SER A 290 -18.00 7.03 7.59
C SER A 290 -18.83 5.88 8.17
N ARG A 291 -20.03 5.63 7.61
CA ARG A 291 -20.87 4.49 7.99
C ARG A 291 -20.19 3.15 7.70
N ILE A 292 -19.46 3.03 6.59
CA ILE A 292 -18.70 1.82 6.26
C ILE A 292 -17.54 1.62 7.24
N LEU A 293 -16.74 2.67 7.51
CA LEU A 293 -15.61 2.56 8.43
C LEU A 293 -16.04 2.13 9.83
N ARG A 294 -17.11 2.74 10.37
CA ARG A 294 -17.68 2.33 11.66
C ARG A 294 -18.14 0.88 11.68
N ALA A 295 -18.72 0.39 10.57
CA ALA A 295 -19.15 -1.01 10.47
C ALA A 295 -17.99 -2.00 10.29
N ALA A 296 -16.80 -1.50 9.95
CA ALA A 296 -15.55 -2.25 9.84
C ALA A 296 -14.66 -2.12 11.09
N ASP A 297 -15.17 -1.49 12.17
CA ASP A 297 -14.45 -1.15 13.40
C ASP A 297 -13.19 -0.30 13.19
N ARG A 298 -13.30 0.74 12.34
CA ARG A 298 -12.22 1.66 11.96
C ARG A 298 -12.58 3.13 12.10
#